data_AF-W2TU91-F1
#
_entry.id   AF-W2TU91-F1
#
_cell.length_a   1.000
_cell.length_b   1.000
_cell.length_c   1.000
_cell.angle_alpha   90.00
_cell.angle_beta   90.00
_cell.angle_gamma   90.00
#
_symmetry.space_group_name_H-M   'P 1'
#
loop_
_entity.id
_entity.type
_entity.pdbx_description
1 polymer ?
#
loop_
_entity_poly.entity_id
_entity_poly.type
_entity_poly.pdbx_seq_one_letter_code
_entity_poly.pdbx_strand_id
1 'polypeptide(L)'
;FASFHLSECNELIDGHDVIVSLYNLGECDVAVDLAEKFKDFKVLVNVCLELDGAERRSRLDSYKQRFVAEEFDMYLCRYLKQKKLNQMLLEEKGERVDRYLLSCEGTRWRRELQNHQFEQVSRSLLSLATRETSDIYRQRSFVAFSKLAAICSENVPDDVILESNRRLLLLKHQSLIPESLVKSVYPDDSKRPLSISEMVELNMLDADVVEGHKRALYLLADLLGNGDSVELRSLVFDVWKSVVQHSDLRQVSHTSELAETPFAGVLRKVVEHDNAAGVLELVLAPRGVILEEYRKKLPLGELTLNCIRDAAQRALSKLKTNLQSKKDEELRRTNAVLATTEFPEVFRDRPITLMDSSEMTVA
;
A
#
# COMPACT_ATOMS: atom_id res chain seq x y z
N PHE A 1 -51.32 38.12 19.36
CA PHE A 1 -50.56 38.35 18.12
C PHE A 1 -49.08 38.36 18.47
N ALA A 2 -48.40 37.22 18.32
CA ALA A 2 -46.95 37.16 18.44
C ALA A 2 -46.36 37.47 17.05
N SER A 3 -45.89 38.70 16.83
CA SER A 3 -45.10 39.01 15.64
C SER A 3 -43.68 38.51 15.87
N PHE A 4 -43.36 37.36 15.28
CA PHE A 4 -42.00 36.87 15.22
C PHE A 4 -41.20 37.75 14.25
N HIS A 5 -40.36 38.63 14.80
CA HIS A 5 -39.42 39.45 14.04
C HIS A 5 -38.18 38.64 13.69
N LEU A 6 -38.31 37.71 12.74
CA LEU A 6 -37.15 37.10 12.07
C LEU A 6 -36.49 38.07 11.06
N SER A 7 -37.02 39.30 10.94
CA SER A 7 -36.61 40.31 9.96
C SER A 7 -35.42 41.18 10.36
N GLU A 8 -34.94 41.08 11.60
CA GLU A 8 -33.85 41.96 12.10
C GLU A 8 -32.48 41.28 12.17
N CYS A 9 -32.39 39.99 11.83
CA CYS A 9 -31.12 39.29 11.74
C CYS A 9 -30.58 39.43 10.31
N ASN A 10 -29.68 40.39 10.09
CA ASN A 10 -28.77 40.42 8.93
C ASN A 10 -27.74 39.27 8.96
N GLU A 11 -27.89 38.31 9.89
CA GLU A 11 -27.05 37.13 10.02
C GLU A 11 -27.70 35.96 9.26
N LEU A 12 -26.87 35.14 8.63
CA LEU A 12 -27.29 33.91 7.96
C LEU A 12 -27.94 32.97 8.98
N ILE A 13 -29.24 32.73 8.84
CA ILE A 13 -30.01 31.83 9.70
C ILE A 13 -29.65 30.38 9.30
N ASP A 14 -29.06 29.61 10.23
CA ASP A 14 -28.59 28.24 9.99
C ASP A 14 -29.08 27.27 11.09
N GLY A 15 -30.27 26.69 10.90
CA GLY A 15 -30.94 25.82 11.86
C GLY A 15 -31.61 26.57 13.00
N HIS A 16 -32.50 27.51 12.67
CA HIS A 16 -33.21 28.29 13.67
C HIS A 16 -34.11 27.40 14.54
N ASP A 17 -34.00 27.52 15.87
CA ASP A 17 -34.70 26.67 16.84
C ASP A 17 -36.22 26.61 16.61
N VAL A 18 -36.83 27.73 16.20
CA VAL A 18 -38.27 27.79 15.89
C VAL A 18 -38.62 26.98 14.65
N ILE A 19 -37.83 27.06 13.58
CA ILE A 19 -38.09 26.33 12.33
C ILE A 19 -37.86 24.83 12.57
N VAL A 20 -36.80 24.48 13.30
CA VAL A 20 -36.51 23.10 13.70
C VAL A 20 -37.61 22.55 14.63
N SER A 21 -38.14 23.36 15.54
CA SER A 21 -39.24 22.95 16.43
C SER A 21 -40.53 22.70 15.66
N LEU A 22 -40.88 23.57 14.70
CA LEU A 22 -42.04 23.37 13.82
C LEU A 22 -41.89 22.10 12.98
N TYR A 23 -40.69 21.85 12.47
CA TYR A 23 -40.37 20.60 11.77
C TYR A 23 -40.59 19.37 12.66
N ASN A 24 -40.05 19.38 13.89
CA ASN A 24 -40.17 18.27 14.84
C ASN A 24 -41.61 18.04 15.32
N LEU A 25 -42.49 19.04 15.23
CA LEU A 25 -43.91 18.96 15.58
C LEU A 25 -44.76 18.36 14.44
N GLY A 26 -44.18 18.05 13.27
CA GLY A 26 -44.87 17.44 12.13
C GLY A 26 -45.46 18.45 11.13
N GLU A 27 -45.28 19.75 11.36
CA GLU A 27 -45.73 20.83 10.45
C GLU A 27 -44.67 21.09 9.37
N CYS A 28 -44.34 20.05 8.58
CA CYS A 28 -43.24 20.08 7.62
C CYS A 28 -43.43 21.16 6.55
N ASP A 29 -44.64 21.36 6.03
CA ASP A 29 -44.92 22.34 4.98
C ASP A 29 -44.65 23.78 5.46
N VAL A 30 -45.11 24.12 6.66
CA VAL A 30 -44.90 25.44 7.28
C VAL A 30 -43.42 25.65 7.59
N ALA A 31 -42.72 24.61 8.05
CA ALA A 31 -41.28 24.67 8.33
C ALA A 31 -40.47 24.87 7.04
N VAL A 32 -40.84 24.21 5.92
CA VAL A 32 -40.21 24.38 4.61
C VAL A 32 -40.44 25.79 4.07
N ASP A 33 -41.67 26.30 4.12
CA ASP A 33 -41.99 27.67 3.65
C ASP A 33 -41.19 28.73 4.43
N LEU A 34 -41.08 28.56 5.75
CA LEU A 34 -40.25 29.43 6.59
C LEU A 34 -38.77 29.28 6.27
N ALA A 35 -38.27 28.05 6.12
CA ALA A 35 -36.88 27.80 5.78
C ALA A 35 -36.51 28.38 4.40
N GLU A 36 -37.38 28.31 3.40
CA GLU A 36 -37.19 28.94 2.10
C GLU A 36 -37.17 30.47 2.19
N LYS A 37 -38.07 31.05 3.00
CA LYS A 37 -38.17 32.50 3.17
C LYS A 37 -36.97 33.10 3.90
N PHE A 38 -36.48 32.39 4.92
CA PHE A 38 -35.34 32.81 5.74
C PHE A 38 -34.00 32.24 5.28
N LYS A 39 -34.00 31.45 4.20
CA LYS A 39 -32.83 30.78 3.64
C LYS A 39 -32.11 29.89 4.66
N ASP A 40 -32.88 29.21 5.51
CA ASP A 40 -32.37 28.22 6.47
C ASP A 40 -32.02 26.92 5.74
N PHE A 41 -30.81 26.88 5.19
CA PHE A 41 -30.36 25.77 4.36
C PHE A 41 -30.24 24.46 5.13
N LYS A 42 -30.00 24.49 6.44
CA LYS A 42 -29.91 23.28 7.27
C LYS A 42 -31.23 22.54 7.32
N VAL A 43 -32.32 23.27 7.56
CA VAL A 43 -33.67 22.69 7.59
C VAL A 43 -34.04 22.17 6.21
N LEU A 44 -33.80 22.95 5.15
CA LEU A 44 -34.11 22.52 3.77
C LEU A 44 -33.36 21.24 3.38
N VAL A 45 -32.07 21.13 3.74
CA VAL A 45 -31.29 19.92 3.48
C VAL A 45 -31.79 18.73 4.32
N ASN A 46 -32.14 18.94 5.59
CA ASN A 46 -32.68 17.87 6.44
C ASN A 46 -34.00 17.32 5.90
N VAL A 47 -34.92 18.20 5.49
CA VAL A 47 -36.18 17.80 4.85
C VAL A 47 -35.89 16.94 3.61
N CYS A 48 -34.95 17.37 2.76
CA CYS A 48 -34.58 16.62 1.56
C CYS A 48 -33.96 15.25 1.89
N LEU A 49 -33.25 15.12 3.01
CA LEU A 49 -32.63 13.84 3.41
C LEU A 49 -33.67 12.78 3.80
N GLU A 50 -34.85 13.18 4.28
CA GLU A 50 -35.95 12.26 4.63
C GLU A 50 -36.73 11.76 3.42
N LEU A 51 -36.71 12.49 2.30
CA LEU A 51 -37.34 12.10 1.04
C LEU A 51 -36.60 10.95 0.34
N ASP A 52 -37.30 10.24 -0.54
CA ASP A 52 -36.78 9.15 -1.35
C ASP A 52 -35.74 9.64 -2.36
N GLY A 53 -34.87 8.75 -2.87
CA GLY A 53 -33.72 9.14 -3.69
C GLY A 53 -34.04 9.87 -5.01
N ALA A 54 -35.22 9.66 -5.61
CA ALA A 54 -35.62 10.39 -6.83
C ALA A 54 -36.15 11.80 -6.49
N GLU A 55 -37.04 11.88 -5.51
CA GLU A 55 -37.63 13.15 -5.06
C GLU A 55 -36.60 14.06 -4.41
N ARG A 56 -35.73 13.50 -3.57
CA ARG A 56 -34.59 14.20 -2.96
C ARG A 56 -33.72 14.88 -4.01
N ARG A 57 -33.33 14.16 -5.07
CA ARG A 57 -32.45 14.71 -6.13
C ARG A 57 -33.15 15.85 -6.86
N SER A 58 -34.40 15.65 -7.26
CA SER A 58 -35.18 16.70 -7.93
C SER A 58 -35.35 17.95 -7.07
N ARG A 59 -35.62 17.77 -5.77
CA ARG A 59 -35.81 18.88 -4.82
C ARG A 59 -34.49 19.62 -4.56
N LEU A 60 -33.39 18.90 -4.33
CA LEU A 60 -32.06 19.49 -4.15
C LEU A 60 -31.62 20.24 -5.41
N ASP A 61 -31.87 19.72 -6.61
CA ASP A 61 -31.52 20.39 -7.86
C ASP A 61 -32.36 21.67 -8.06
N SER A 62 -33.63 21.66 -7.67
CA SER A 62 -34.47 22.87 -7.64
C SER A 62 -33.90 23.92 -6.68
N TYR A 63 -33.47 23.52 -5.48
CA TYR A 63 -32.85 24.44 -4.52
C TYR A 63 -31.51 24.98 -4.98
N LYS A 64 -30.66 24.16 -5.63
CA LYS A 64 -29.42 24.63 -6.26
C LYS A 64 -29.69 25.70 -7.31
N GLN A 65 -30.73 25.54 -8.14
CA GLN A 65 -31.10 26.52 -9.16
C GLN A 65 -31.71 27.79 -8.56
N ARG A 66 -32.49 27.67 -7.49
CA ARG A 66 -33.15 28.81 -6.83
C ARG A 66 -32.19 29.66 -6.00
N PHE A 67 -31.21 29.04 -5.36
CA PHE A 67 -30.27 29.67 -4.43
C PHE A 67 -28.81 29.67 -4.96
N VAL A 68 -28.64 29.88 -6.27
CA VAL A 68 -27.31 29.97 -6.90
C VAL A 68 -26.49 31.13 -6.34
N ALA A 69 -27.14 32.27 -6.05
CA ALA A 69 -26.48 33.48 -5.57
C ALA A 69 -25.93 33.32 -4.14
N GLU A 70 -26.54 32.43 -3.36
CA GLU A 70 -26.20 32.13 -1.97
C GLU A 70 -25.31 30.87 -1.82
N GLU A 71 -24.83 30.31 -2.93
CA GLU A 71 -23.92 29.16 -2.95
C GLU A 71 -24.46 27.92 -2.21
N PHE A 72 -25.76 27.63 -2.39
CA PHE A 72 -26.41 26.47 -1.76
C PHE A 72 -25.73 25.14 -2.08
N ASP A 73 -25.20 24.99 -3.29
CA ASP A 73 -24.41 23.83 -3.73
C ASP A 73 -23.18 23.59 -2.84
N MET A 74 -22.45 24.65 -2.51
CA MET A 74 -21.28 24.61 -1.63
C MET A 74 -21.67 24.40 -0.16
N TYR A 75 -22.78 24.98 0.28
CA TYR A 75 -23.34 24.69 1.61
C TYR A 75 -23.69 23.20 1.73
N LEU A 76 -24.41 22.63 0.76
CA LEU A 76 -24.77 21.22 0.72
C LEU A 76 -23.52 20.32 0.77
N CYS A 77 -22.50 20.63 -0.02
CA CYS A 77 -21.24 19.87 0.00
C CYS A 77 -20.56 19.88 1.37
N ARG A 78 -20.50 21.06 2.03
CA ARG A 78 -19.95 21.20 3.39
C ARG A 78 -20.79 20.42 4.41
N TYR A 79 -22.11 20.50 4.31
CA TYR A 79 -23.04 19.80 5.20
C TYR A 79 -22.90 18.28 5.09
N LEU A 80 -22.92 17.74 3.87
CA LEU A 80 -22.76 16.30 3.61
C LEU A 80 -21.41 15.79 4.10
N LYS A 81 -20.33 16.56 3.89
CA LYS A 81 -19.00 16.24 4.41
C LYS A 81 -18.97 16.22 5.95
N GLN A 82 -19.56 17.22 6.61
CA GLN A 82 -19.62 17.30 8.08
C GLN A 82 -20.40 16.11 8.67
N LYS A 83 -21.49 15.70 8.01
CA LYS A 83 -22.29 14.53 8.41
C LYS A 83 -21.70 13.19 7.98
N LYS A 84 -20.53 13.17 7.32
CA LYS A 84 -19.86 11.97 6.79
C LYS A 84 -20.71 11.18 5.78
N LEU A 85 -21.63 11.85 5.09
CA LEU A 85 -22.53 11.27 4.08
C LEU A 85 -21.83 11.22 2.72
N ASN A 86 -20.69 10.53 2.66
CA ASN A 86 -19.79 10.54 1.51
C ASN A 86 -20.41 9.96 0.24
N GLN A 87 -21.37 9.03 0.36
CA GLN A 87 -22.04 8.46 -0.80
C GLN A 87 -22.87 9.52 -1.54
N MET A 88 -23.72 10.24 -0.80
CA MET A 88 -24.52 11.32 -1.37
C MET A 88 -23.63 12.46 -1.88
N LEU A 89 -22.55 12.77 -1.18
CA LEU A 89 -21.58 13.77 -1.65
C LEU A 89 -20.94 13.40 -3.01
N LEU A 90 -20.74 12.12 -3.30
CA LEU A 90 -20.21 11.64 -4.59
C LEU A 90 -21.27 11.57 -5.69
N GLU A 91 -22.56 11.54 -5.34
CA GLU A 91 -23.67 11.60 -6.30
C GLU A 91 -23.89 13.02 -6.84
N GLU A 92 -23.44 14.04 -6.11
CA GLU A 92 -23.51 15.43 -6.51
C GLU A 92 -22.73 15.71 -7.82
N LYS A 93 -23.31 16.55 -8.67
CA LYS A 93 -22.78 16.93 -9.99
C LYS A 93 -22.67 18.45 -10.11
N GLY A 94 -21.67 18.90 -10.86
CA GLY A 94 -21.46 20.31 -11.20
C GLY A 94 -19.99 20.72 -11.06
N GLU A 95 -19.54 21.67 -11.88
CA GLU A 95 -18.13 22.08 -11.94
C GLU A 95 -17.60 22.59 -10.59
N ARG A 96 -18.42 23.34 -9.84
CA ARG A 96 -18.07 23.84 -8.50
C ARG A 96 -17.93 22.71 -7.48
N VAL A 97 -18.84 21.73 -7.53
CA VAL A 97 -18.79 20.52 -6.69
C VAL A 97 -17.56 19.70 -7.03
N ASP A 98 -17.24 19.52 -8.32
CA ASP A 98 -16.03 18.83 -8.75
C ASP A 98 -14.78 19.51 -8.21
N ARG A 99 -14.69 20.85 -8.34
CA ARG A 99 -13.58 21.64 -7.77
C ARG A 99 -13.47 21.49 -6.25
N TYR A 100 -14.60 21.46 -5.55
CA TYR A 100 -14.64 21.21 -4.10
C TYR A 100 -14.15 19.80 -3.75
N LEU A 101 -14.61 18.77 -4.46
CA LEU A 101 -14.20 17.39 -4.22
C LEU A 101 -12.72 17.17 -4.52
N LEU A 102 -12.18 17.86 -5.54
CA LEU A 102 -10.74 17.87 -5.83
C LEU A 102 -9.91 18.49 -4.69
N SER A 103 -10.45 19.44 -3.94
CA SER A 103 -9.82 19.97 -2.72
C SER A 103 -9.91 19.03 -1.52
N CYS A 104 -10.81 18.03 -1.57
CA CYS A 104 -11.04 17.09 -0.48
C CYS A 104 -10.23 15.81 -0.68
N GLU A 105 -9.01 15.78 -0.17
CA GLU A 105 -8.04 14.70 -0.41
C GLU A 105 -8.57 13.28 -0.15
N GLY A 106 -9.32 13.07 0.94
CA GLY A 106 -9.83 11.74 1.31
C GLY A 106 -10.93 11.18 0.39
N THR A 107 -11.63 12.04 -0.35
CA THR A 107 -12.75 11.68 -1.25
C THR A 107 -12.41 11.92 -2.72
N ARG A 108 -11.39 12.73 -3.00
CA ARG A 108 -10.92 13.11 -4.34
C ARG A 108 -10.74 11.90 -5.25
N TRP A 109 -9.97 10.90 -4.80
CA TRP A 109 -9.67 9.70 -5.60
C TRP A 109 -10.93 8.93 -6.02
N ARG A 110 -12.02 8.99 -5.24
CA ARG A 110 -13.28 8.32 -5.60
C ARG A 110 -13.99 9.05 -6.73
N ARG A 111 -13.92 10.38 -6.76
CA ARG A 111 -14.46 11.19 -7.85
C ARG A 111 -13.65 11.01 -9.13
N GLU A 112 -12.32 11.04 -9.02
CA GLU A 112 -11.42 10.74 -10.14
C GLU A 112 -11.70 9.33 -10.72
N LEU A 113 -11.97 8.35 -9.86
CA LEU A 113 -12.34 6.99 -10.27
C LEU A 113 -13.68 6.93 -11.03
N GLN A 114 -14.71 7.65 -10.54
CA GLN A 114 -16.00 7.76 -11.25
C GLN A 114 -15.85 8.40 -12.64
N ASN A 115 -14.90 9.32 -12.78
CA ASN A 115 -14.60 10.01 -14.04
C ASN A 115 -13.61 9.25 -14.93
N HIS A 116 -13.27 7.99 -14.59
CA HIS A 116 -12.29 7.16 -15.31
C HIS A 116 -10.88 7.77 -15.43
N GLN A 117 -10.51 8.65 -14.49
CA GLN A 117 -9.23 9.34 -14.46
C GLN A 117 -8.16 8.51 -13.73
N PHE A 118 -7.85 7.32 -14.24
CA PHE A 118 -7.01 6.32 -13.55
C PHE A 118 -5.60 6.82 -13.19
N GLU A 119 -4.99 7.65 -14.06
CA GLU A 119 -3.67 8.24 -13.77
C GLU A 119 -3.72 9.11 -12.50
N GLN A 120 -4.74 9.96 -12.38
CA GLN A 120 -4.90 10.86 -11.24
C GLN A 120 -5.27 10.08 -9.97
N VAL A 121 -6.14 9.06 -10.10
CA VAL A 121 -6.45 8.13 -9.02
C VAL A 121 -5.19 7.48 -8.46
N SER A 122 -4.29 7.01 -9.32
CA SER A 122 -3.06 6.35 -8.90
C SER A 122 -2.18 7.27 -8.03
N ARG A 123 -2.01 8.54 -8.43
CA ARG A 123 -1.24 9.54 -7.68
C ARG A 123 -1.92 9.96 -6.38
N SER A 124 -3.23 10.19 -6.42
CA SER A 124 -4.03 10.54 -5.23
C SER A 124 -3.96 9.44 -4.17
N LEU A 125 -4.12 8.17 -4.58
CA LEU A 125 -4.03 7.01 -3.69
C LEU A 125 -2.62 6.82 -3.12
N LEU A 126 -1.57 7.04 -3.93
CA LEU A 126 -0.20 6.95 -3.44
C LEU A 126 0.08 8.04 -2.40
N SER A 127 -0.40 9.26 -2.62
CA SER A 127 -0.32 10.38 -1.67
C SER A 127 -1.07 10.09 -0.36
N LEU A 128 -2.24 9.46 -0.43
CA LEU A 128 -2.94 9.00 0.79
C LEU A 128 -2.16 7.91 1.51
N ALA A 129 -1.56 6.97 0.77
CA ALA A 129 -0.71 5.94 1.37
C ALA A 129 0.55 6.51 2.03
N THR A 130 1.14 7.60 1.51
CA THR A 130 2.32 8.23 2.11
C THR A 130 2.01 8.88 3.46
N ARG A 131 0.78 9.35 3.65
CA ARG A 131 0.31 10.01 4.86
C ARG A 131 -0.35 9.06 5.86
N GLU A 132 -0.72 7.87 5.43
CA GLU A 132 -1.28 6.86 6.31
C GLU A 132 -0.17 6.27 7.20
N THR A 133 -0.18 6.64 8.47
CA THR A 133 0.76 6.18 9.50
C THR A 133 0.09 5.39 10.62
N SER A 134 -1.24 5.25 10.60
CA SER A 134 -1.99 4.63 11.69
C SER A 134 -2.32 3.15 11.47
N ASP A 135 -2.55 2.76 10.21
CA ASP A 135 -3.01 1.40 9.90
C ASP A 135 -2.31 0.84 8.66
N ILE A 136 -1.51 -0.22 8.87
CA ILE A 136 -0.78 -0.95 7.84
C ILE A 136 -1.70 -1.57 6.79
N TYR A 137 -2.87 -2.07 7.18
CA TYR A 137 -3.82 -2.69 6.25
C TYR A 137 -4.45 -1.65 5.34
N ARG A 138 -4.77 -0.48 5.91
CA ARG A 138 -5.26 0.65 5.13
C ARG A 138 -4.16 1.19 4.20
N GLN A 139 -2.94 1.36 4.69
CA GLN A 139 -1.81 1.79 3.85
C GLN A 139 -1.59 0.80 2.71
N ARG A 140 -1.57 -0.50 2.98
CA ARG A 140 -1.45 -1.56 1.96
C ARG A 140 -2.56 -1.50 0.92
N SER A 141 -3.79 -1.28 1.35
CA SER A 141 -4.93 -1.16 0.43
C SER A 141 -4.75 0.04 -0.50
N PHE A 142 -4.36 1.20 0.03
CA PHE A 142 -4.11 2.39 -0.79
C PHE A 142 -2.98 2.18 -1.80
N VAL A 143 -1.85 1.58 -1.39
CA VAL A 143 -0.73 1.31 -2.32
C VAL A 143 -1.13 0.29 -3.40
N ALA A 144 -1.85 -0.77 -3.01
CA ALA A 144 -2.30 -1.78 -3.96
C ALA A 144 -3.28 -1.19 -4.99
N PHE A 145 -4.25 -0.39 -4.54
CA PHE A 145 -5.18 0.29 -5.44
C PHE A 145 -4.49 1.35 -6.29
N SER A 146 -3.50 2.06 -5.76
CA SER A 146 -2.67 3.00 -6.54
C SER A 146 -1.97 2.28 -7.69
N LYS A 147 -1.30 1.15 -7.41
CA LYS A 147 -0.65 0.33 -8.44
C LYS A 147 -1.64 -0.19 -9.48
N LEU A 148 -2.80 -0.69 -9.05
CA LEU A 148 -3.83 -1.17 -9.98
C LEU A 148 -4.35 -0.05 -10.88
N ALA A 149 -4.61 1.13 -10.31
CA ALA A 149 -5.03 2.30 -11.09
C ALA A 149 -3.95 2.74 -12.09
N ALA A 150 -2.67 2.70 -11.71
CA ALA A 150 -1.56 3.00 -12.61
C ALA A 150 -1.44 2.00 -13.77
N ILE A 151 -1.79 0.73 -13.56
CA ILE A 151 -1.79 -0.30 -14.62
C ILE A 151 -3.00 -0.11 -15.55
N CYS A 152 -4.13 0.37 -15.02
CA CYS A 152 -5.34 0.62 -15.79
C CYS A 152 -5.32 1.94 -16.57
N SER A 153 -4.36 2.83 -16.34
CA SER A 153 -4.27 4.09 -17.08
C SER A 153 -3.70 3.90 -18.48
N GLU A 154 -4.17 4.71 -19.43
CA GLU A 154 -3.70 4.68 -20.83
C GLU A 154 -2.19 4.99 -20.91
N ASN A 155 -1.75 5.98 -20.13
CA ASN A 155 -0.34 6.28 -19.91
C ASN A 155 0.05 5.74 -18.54
N VAL A 156 0.87 4.69 -18.52
CA VAL A 156 1.30 4.02 -17.28
C VAL A 156 2.36 4.88 -16.59
N PRO A 157 2.11 5.39 -15.36
CA PRO A 157 3.10 6.16 -14.62
C PRO A 157 4.12 5.23 -13.94
N ASP A 158 5.26 5.01 -14.59
CA ASP A 158 6.33 4.12 -14.12
C ASP A 158 6.86 4.50 -12.72
N ASP A 159 6.92 5.79 -12.40
CA ASP A 159 7.32 6.32 -11.10
C ASP A 159 6.37 5.84 -9.98
N VAL A 160 5.06 5.90 -10.22
CA VAL A 160 4.04 5.43 -9.28
C VAL A 160 4.12 3.91 -9.11
N ILE A 161 4.36 3.17 -10.18
CA ILE A 161 4.52 1.71 -10.12
C ILE A 161 5.76 1.33 -9.32
N LEU A 162 6.89 1.98 -9.58
CA LEU A 162 8.15 1.71 -8.88
C LEU A 162 8.02 1.98 -7.38
N GLU A 163 7.49 3.14 -7.00
CA GLU A 163 7.29 3.50 -5.60
C GLU A 163 6.25 2.58 -4.93
N SER A 164 5.19 2.20 -5.65
CA SER A 164 4.20 1.25 -5.14
C SER A 164 4.81 -0.14 -4.90
N ASN A 165 5.66 -0.62 -5.80
CA ASN A 165 6.38 -1.88 -5.65
C ASN A 165 7.30 -1.85 -4.42
N ARG A 166 8.08 -0.78 -4.27
CA ARG A 166 8.96 -0.57 -3.10
C ARG A 166 8.17 -0.58 -1.79
N ARG A 167 7.02 0.09 -1.73
CA ARG A 167 6.16 0.12 -0.53
C ARG A 167 5.51 -1.23 -0.24
N LEU A 168 4.97 -1.89 -1.26
CA LEU A 168 4.36 -3.23 -1.09
C LEU A 168 5.39 -4.27 -0.62
N LEU A 169 6.65 -4.14 -1.04
CA LEU A 169 7.75 -4.95 -0.53
C LEU A 169 7.95 -4.77 0.97
N LEU A 170 8.04 -3.51 1.44
CA LEU A 170 8.17 -3.22 2.88
C LEU A 170 6.98 -3.75 3.68
N LEU A 171 5.76 -3.50 3.20
CA LEU A 171 4.53 -3.99 3.83
C LEU A 171 4.46 -5.53 3.89
N LYS A 172 4.94 -6.21 2.84
CA LYS A 172 5.06 -7.67 2.83
C LYS A 172 5.99 -8.12 3.96
N HIS A 173 7.19 -7.56 4.07
CA HIS A 173 8.15 -7.93 5.10
C HIS A 173 7.64 -7.63 6.51
N GLN A 174 6.92 -6.51 6.70
CA GLN A 174 6.32 -6.20 8.01
C GLN A 174 5.25 -7.23 8.38
N SER A 175 4.47 -7.73 7.42
CA SER A 175 3.47 -8.78 7.68
C SER A 175 4.06 -10.14 8.05
N LEU A 176 5.36 -10.36 7.82
CA LEU A 176 6.07 -11.57 8.23
C LEU A 176 6.56 -11.50 9.70
N ILE A 177 6.55 -10.31 10.31
CA ILE A 177 6.93 -10.14 11.71
C ILE A 177 5.77 -10.63 12.60
N PRO A 178 6.03 -11.50 13.59
CA PRO A 178 4.98 -11.99 14.49
C PRO A 178 4.22 -10.85 15.17
N GLU A 179 2.89 -10.89 15.12
CA GLU A 179 2.05 -9.84 15.73
C GLU A 179 2.27 -9.75 17.25
N SER A 180 2.58 -10.88 17.91
CA SER A 180 2.95 -10.93 19.32
C SER A 180 4.20 -10.11 19.64
N LEU A 181 5.20 -10.14 18.75
CA LEU A 181 6.46 -9.39 18.89
C LEU A 181 6.24 -7.90 18.65
N VAL A 182 5.40 -7.54 17.68
CA VAL A 182 4.99 -6.14 17.46
C VAL A 182 4.27 -5.61 18.69
N LYS A 183 3.31 -6.37 19.24
CA LYS A 183 2.54 -5.98 20.43
C LYS A 183 3.38 -5.88 21.70
N SER A 184 4.45 -6.67 21.84
CA SER A 184 5.33 -6.56 23.00
C SER A 184 6.14 -5.26 23.03
N VAL A 185 6.45 -4.69 21.86
CA VAL A 185 7.21 -3.43 21.76
C VAL A 185 6.28 -2.22 21.58
N TYR A 186 5.18 -2.37 20.85
CA TYR A 186 4.20 -1.34 20.55
C TYR A 186 2.77 -1.79 20.95
N PRO A 187 2.45 -1.85 22.25
CA PRO A 187 1.15 -2.35 22.71
C PRO A 187 -0.02 -1.45 22.30
N ASP A 188 0.19 -0.13 22.31
CA ASP A 188 -0.86 0.85 22.02
C ASP A 188 -1.01 1.14 20.52
N ASP A 189 -0.05 0.71 19.69
CA ASP A 189 -0.02 1.01 18.26
C ASP A 189 0.56 -0.15 17.43
N SER A 190 -0.02 -1.34 17.61
CA SER A 190 0.48 -2.56 16.97
C SER A 190 0.20 -2.65 15.46
N LYS A 191 -0.55 -1.69 14.90
CA LYS A 191 -0.99 -1.69 13.50
C LYS A 191 -0.29 -0.63 12.65
N ARG A 192 0.54 0.24 13.23
CA ARG A 192 1.27 1.24 12.45
C ARG A 192 2.20 0.63 11.42
N PRO A 193 2.40 1.27 10.26
CA PRO A 193 3.53 1.00 9.38
C PRO A 193 4.86 1.22 10.11
N LEU A 194 5.82 0.32 9.89
CA LEU A 194 7.16 0.39 10.45
C LEU A 194 8.18 0.84 9.41
N SER A 195 9.19 1.56 9.85
CA SER A 195 10.38 1.88 9.06
C SER A 195 11.30 0.67 8.92
N ILE A 196 12.23 0.74 7.96
CA ILE A 196 13.21 -0.33 7.71
C ILE A 196 14.02 -0.64 8.98
N SER A 197 14.51 0.40 9.67
CA SER A 197 15.28 0.23 10.91
C SER A 197 14.45 -0.43 12.01
N GLU A 198 13.22 0.03 12.24
CA GLU A 198 12.33 -0.58 13.24
C GLU A 198 12.01 -2.04 12.92
N MET A 199 11.80 -2.39 11.64
CA MET A 199 11.58 -3.77 11.21
C MET A 199 12.81 -4.65 11.45
N VAL A 200 14.02 -4.13 11.23
CA VAL A 200 15.27 -4.84 11.50
C VAL A 200 15.45 -5.03 13.01
N GLU A 201 15.30 -3.97 13.80
CA GLU A 201 15.41 -4.00 15.26
C GLU A 201 14.41 -4.98 15.89
N LEU A 202 13.13 -4.93 15.50
CA LEU A 202 12.14 -5.88 15.99
C LEU A 202 12.52 -7.33 15.68
N ASN A 203 12.97 -7.61 14.45
CA ASN A 203 13.38 -8.95 14.07
C ASN A 203 14.62 -9.45 14.85
N MET A 204 15.52 -8.55 15.27
CA MET A 204 16.64 -8.90 16.14
C MET A 204 16.23 -9.19 17.59
N LEU A 205 15.06 -8.70 18.03
CA LEU A 205 14.49 -8.94 19.36
C LEU A 205 13.68 -10.24 19.45
N ASP A 206 13.49 -10.96 18.34
CA ASP A 206 12.74 -12.22 18.36
C ASP A 206 13.42 -13.27 19.26
N ALA A 207 12.62 -14.00 20.04
CA ALA A 207 13.08 -15.11 20.84
C ALA A 207 13.63 -16.25 19.97
N ASP A 208 13.06 -16.46 18.78
CA ASP A 208 13.68 -17.30 17.76
C ASP A 208 14.74 -16.48 17.01
N VAL A 209 15.96 -16.49 17.57
CA VAL A 209 17.12 -15.79 17.01
C VAL A 209 17.32 -16.15 15.54
N VAL A 210 17.18 -17.41 15.15
CA VAL A 210 17.46 -17.83 13.78
C VAL A 210 16.42 -17.28 12.82
N GLU A 211 15.14 -17.43 13.13
CA GLU A 211 14.07 -16.99 12.22
C GLU A 211 13.95 -15.45 12.19
N GLY A 212 14.11 -14.79 13.34
CA GLY A 212 14.14 -13.32 13.42
C GLY A 212 15.23 -12.70 12.55
N HIS A 213 16.48 -13.11 12.75
CA HIS A 213 17.61 -12.56 11.98
C HIS A 213 17.51 -12.93 10.50
N LYS A 214 17.01 -14.12 10.15
CA LYS A 214 16.72 -14.48 8.76
C LYS A 214 15.71 -13.53 8.10
N ARG A 215 14.59 -13.18 8.77
CA ARG A 215 13.62 -12.22 8.23
C ARG A 215 14.24 -10.84 8.02
N ALA A 216 15.07 -10.36 8.96
CA ALA A 216 15.81 -9.10 8.80
C ALA A 216 16.75 -9.14 7.59
N LEU A 217 17.52 -10.22 7.43
CA LEU A 217 18.44 -10.38 6.30
C LEU A 217 17.68 -10.46 4.96
N TYR A 218 16.51 -11.09 4.91
CA TYR A 218 15.70 -11.14 3.69
C TYR A 218 15.13 -9.78 3.30
N LEU A 219 14.66 -8.99 4.27
CA LEU A 219 14.26 -7.60 4.04
C LEU A 219 15.41 -6.79 3.43
N LEU A 220 16.59 -6.85 4.05
CA LEU A 220 17.76 -6.11 3.60
C LEU A 220 18.25 -6.59 2.23
N ALA A 221 18.14 -7.89 1.95
CA ALA A 221 18.51 -8.46 0.67
C ALA A 221 17.61 -7.88 -0.43
N ASP A 222 16.30 -8.00 -0.28
CA ASP A 222 15.35 -7.48 -1.28
C ASP A 222 15.51 -5.97 -1.50
N LEU A 223 15.87 -5.19 -0.48
CA LEU A 223 16.16 -3.76 -0.62
C LEU A 223 17.47 -3.50 -1.37
N LEU A 224 18.55 -4.20 -1.02
CA LEU A 224 19.85 -4.08 -1.70
C LEU A 224 19.80 -4.55 -3.16
N GLY A 225 18.92 -5.50 -3.50
CA GLY A 225 18.65 -5.90 -4.88
C GLY A 225 18.04 -4.78 -5.73
N ASN A 226 17.37 -3.81 -5.11
CA ASN A 226 16.73 -2.66 -5.78
C ASN A 226 17.55 -1.36 -5.71
N GLY A 227 18.61 -1.33 -4.90
CA GLY A 227 19.49 -0.18 -4.76
C GLY A 227 20.51 -0.36 -3.64
N ASP A 228 21.78 -0.12 -3.94
CA ASP A 228 22.85 -0.20 -2.95
C ASP A 228 22.88 1.07 -2.09
N SER A 229 22.97 0.90 -0.77
CA SER A 229 23.02 2.01 0.20
C SER A 229 23.96 1.66 1.34
N VAL A 230 24.73 2.66 1.79
CA VAL A 230 25.67 2.51 2.90
C VAL A 230 24.92 2.19 4.20
N GLU A 231 23.75 2.81 4.39
CA GLU A 231 22.85 2.58 5.52
C GLU A 231 22.29 1.16 5.53
N LEU A 232 21.90 0.62 4.38
CA LEU A 232 21.46 -0.78 4.28
C LEU A 232 22.62 -1.74 4.60
N ARG A 233 23.83 -1.44 4.13
CA ARG A 233 25.02 -2.24 4.46
C ARG A 233 25.41 -2.17 5.93
N SER A 234 25.22 -1.03 6.60
CA SER A 234 25.43 -0.95 8.05
C SER A 234 24.39 -1.76 8.81
N LEU A 235 23.12 -1.77 8.39
CA LEU A 235 22.11 -2.64 9.00
C LEU A 235 22.44 -4.13 8.81
N VAL A 236 22.96 -4.54 7.64
CA VAL A 236 23.45 -5.91 7.43
C VAL A 236 24.58 -6.23 8.43
N PHE A 237 25.49 -5.28 8.66
CA PHE A 237 26.55 -5.42 9.66
C PHE A 237 25.97 -5.64 11.07
N ASP A 238 25.00 -4.82 11.46
CA ASP A 238 24.40 -4.88 12.80
C ASP A 238 23.65 -6.20 13.04
N VAL A 239 22.92 -6.69 12.03
CA VAL A 239 22.24 -7.99 12.12
C VAL A 239 23.25 -9.12 12.34
N TRP A 240 24.32 -9.17 11.54
CA TRP A 240 25.35 -10.22 11.72
C TRP A 240 26.12 -10.09 13.03
N LYS A 241 26.37 -8.86 13.49
CA LYS A 241 26.95 -8.60 14.81
C LYS A 241 26.05 -9.15 15.93
N SER A 242 24.74 -8.94 15.84
CA SER A 242 23.77 -9.49 16.78
C SER A 242 23.78 -11.02 16.78
N VAL A 243 23.78 -11.66 15.59
CA VAL A 243 23.85 -13.14 15.49
C VAL A 243 25.10 -13.70 16.18
N VAL A 244 26.26 -13.07 15.98
CA VAL A 244 27.53 -13.47 16.59
C VAL A 244 27.47 -13.37 18.12
N GLN A 245 26.84 -12.31 18.64
CA GLN A 245 26.67 -12.12 20.08
C GLN A 245 25.76 -13.19 20.71
N HIS A 246 24.72 -13.64 20.00
CA HIS A 246 23.83 -14.71 20.49
C HIS A 246 24.42 -16.12 20.34
N SER A 247 25.50 -16.28 19.58
CA SER A 247 26.05 -17.60 19.23
C SER A 247 27.16 -18.09 20.17
N ASP A 248 27.56 -17.31 21.16
CA ASP A 248 28.62 -17.62 22.14
C ASP A 248 29.81 -18.41 21.56
N LEU A 249 30.32 -17.92 20.43
CA LEU A 249 31.31 -18.61 19.58
C LEU A 249 32.66 -18.87 20.27
N ARG A 250 32.85 -18.40 21.51
CA ARG A 250 34.05 -18.61 22.33
C ARG A 250 34.27 -20.06 22.74
N GLN A 251 33.22 -20.88 22.77
CA GLN A 251 33.30 -22.28 23.21
C GLN A 251 33.42 -23.27 22.04
N VAL A 252 33.32 -22.79 20.80
CA VAL A 252 33.31 -23.63 19.60
C VAL A 252 34.73 -24.03 19.24
N SER A 253 35.06 -25.29 19.51
CA SER A 253 36.36 -25.90 19.17
C SER A 253 36.28 -26.78 17.92
N HIS A 254 35.08 -27.30 17.61
CA HIS A 254 34.85 -28.21 16.50
C HIS A 254 33.73 -27.75 15.55
N THR A 255 33.77 -28.22 14.30
CA THR A 255 32.79 -27.88 13.26
C THR A 255 31.37 -28.37 13.56
N SER A 256 31.23 -29.43 14.35
CA SER A 256 29.94 -29.95 14.82
C SER A 256 29.26 -29.00 15.82
N GLU A 257 30.03 -28.40 16.72
CA GLU A 257 29.53 -27.43 17.71
C GLU A 257 29.09 -26.13 17.02
N LEU A 258 29.81 -25.73 15.97
CA LEU A 258 29.41 -24.57 15.15
C LEU A 258 28.03 -24.79 14.51
N ALA A 259 27.71 -26.01 14.08
CA ALA A 259 26.47 -26.32 13.36
C ALA A 259 25.20 -26.11 14.21
N GLU A 260 25.33 -26.21 15.54
CA GLU A 260 24.25 -26.01 16.51
C GLU A 260 24.08 -24.53 16.93
N THR A 261 24.99 -23.64 16.50
CA THR A 261 24.90 -22.22 16.83
C THR A 261 23.84 -21.49 16.00
N PRO A 262 23.22 -20.43 16.54
CA PRO A 262 22.36 -19.53 15.77
C PRO A 262 23.04 -18.99 14.50
N PHE A 263 24.36 -18.74 14.54
CA PHE A 263 25.14 -18.33 13.38
C PHE A 263 25.06 -19.34 12.23
N ALA A 264 25.33 -20.63 12.50
CA ALA A 264 25.21 -21.65 11.47
C ALA A 264 23.76 -21.90 11.06
N GLY A 265 22.80 -21.77 12.00
CA GLY A 265 21.36 -21.85 11.72
C GLY A 265 20.91 -20.79 10.71
N VAL A 266 21.26 -19.53 10.94
CA VAL A 266 20.95 -18.41 10.05
C VAL A 266 21.60 -18.62 8.68
N LEU A 267 22.90 -18.97 8.63
CA LEU A 267 23.59 -19.27 7.37
C LEU A 267 22.90 -20.39 6.59
N ARG A 268 22.50 -21.47 7.27
CA ARG A 268 21.81 -22.60 6.66
C ARG A 268 20.48 -22.16 6.05
N LYS A 269 19.65 -21.42 6.81
CA LYS A 269 18.36 -20.90 6.34
C LYS A 269 18.48 -19.91 5.19
N VAL A 270 19.53 -19.08 5.17
CA VAL A 270 19.80 -18.18 4.05
C VAL A 270 20.18 -18.98 2.79
N VAL A 271 20.96 -20.05 2.92
CA VAL A 271 21.41 -20.88 1.79
C VAL A 271 20.31 -21.81 1.24
N GLU A 272 19.39 -22.28 2.09
CA GLU A 272 18.26 -23.14 1.72
C GLU A 272 17.13 -22.41 0.96
N HIS A 273 17.22 -21.09 0.78
CA HIS A 273 16.15 -20.33 0.17
C HIS A 273 16.22 -20.32 -1.37
N ASP A 274 15.40 -21.15 -2.00
CA ASP A 274 15.42 -21.43 -3.45
C ASP A 274 15.13 -20.22 -4.36
N ASN A 275 14.40 -19.21 -3.88
CA ASN A 275 13.87 -18.15 -4.76
C ASN A 275 14.72 -16.88 -4.89
N ALA A 276 15.78 -16.69 -4.08
CA ALA A 276 16.48 -15.39 -3.95
C ALA A 276 18.02 -15.46 -3.96
N ALA A 277 18.61 -16.53 -4.49
CA ALA A 277 20.06 -16.80 -4.40
C ALA A 277 20.97 -15.61 -4.80
N GLY A 278 20.61 -14.85 -5.84
CA GLY A 278 21.42 -13.70 -6.29
C GLY A 278 21.33 -12.46 -5.40
N VAL A 279 20.18 -12.27 -4.73
CA VAL A 279 19.94 -11.13 -3.84
C VAL A 279 20.51 -11.42 -2.45
N LEU A 280 20.47 -12.68 -2.02
CA LEU A 280 21.03 -13.12 -0.73
C LEU A 280 22.56 -13.07 -0.68
N GLU A 281 23.26 -13.10 -1.83
CA GLU A 281 24.72 -12.87 -1.89
C GLU A 281 25.11 -11.50 -1.31
N LEU A 282 24.25 -10.48 -1.48
CA LEU A 282 24.49 -9.12 -1.00
C LEU A 282 24.48 -8.99 0.52
N VAL A 283 23.88 -9.97 1.21
CA VAL A 283 23.62 -9.94 2.64
C VAL A 283 24.34 -11.07 3.38
N LEU A 284 25.11 -11.89 2.67
CA LEU A 284 26.02 -12.84 3.30
C LEU A 284 27.00 -12.11 4.21
N ALA A 285 27.28 -12.73 5.36
CA ALA A 285 28.13 -12.19 6.42
C ALA A 285 29.36 -11.49 5.83
N PRO A 286 29.39 -10.14 5.82
CA PRO A 286 30.45 -9.43 5.13
C PRO A 286 31.79 -9.76 5.81
N ARG A 287 32.83 -10.03 5.01
CA ARG A 287 34.17 -10.38 5.49
C ARG A 287 34.71 -9.39 6.54
N GLY A 288 34.28 -8.12 6.49
CA GLY A 288 34.64 -7.08 7.46
C GLY A 288 33.95 -7.20 8.84
N VAL A 289 32.70 -7.67 8.92
CA VAL A 289 31.94 -7.77 10.19
C VAL A 289 32.57 -8.78 11.14
N ILE A 290 32.98 -9.92 10.57
CA ILE A 290 33.65 -11.01 11.27
C ILE A 290 35.10 -10.63 11.63
N LEU A 291 35.68 -9.59 11.02
CA LEU A 291 37.06 -9.19 11.34
C LEU A 291 37.12 -7.99 12.31
N GLU A 292 36.19 -7.04 12.22
CA GLU A 292 36.20 -5.83 13.05
C GLU A 292 35.63 -6.04 14.46
N GLU A 293 34.47 -6.69 14.61
CA GLU A 293 33.95 -7.00 15.96
C GLU A 293 34.84 -8.00 16.70
N TYR A 294 35.48 -8.91 15.96
CA TYR A 294 36.41 -9.89 16.52
C TYR A 294 37.75 -9.28 16.94
N ARG A 295 38.21 -8.19 16.30
CA ARG A 295 39.40 -7.45 16.75
C ARG A 295 39.15 -6.61 18.00
N LYS A 296 37.92 -6.13 18.22
CA LYS A 296 37.60 -5.21 19.33
C LYS A 296 37.25 -5.92 20.66
N LYS A 297 36.91 -7.22 20.67
CA LYS A 297 36.39 -7.94 21.87
C LYS A 297 37.12 -9.26 22.27
N LEU A 298 38.45 -9.24 22.44
CA LEU A 298 39.31 -10.34 22.98
C LEU A 298 39.77 -11.43 21.99
N PRO A 299 40.89 -12.16 22.29
CA PRO A 299 41.53 -13.08 21.36
C PRO A 299 40.73 -14.40 21.33
N LEU A 300 39.89 -14.58 20.32
CA LEU A 300 39.46 -15.93 19.95
C LEU A 300 40.64 -16.67 19.31
N GLY A 301 40.74 -17.97 19.58
CA GLY A 301 41.74 -18.83 18.95
C GLY A 301 41.60 -18.77 17.42
N GLU A 302 42.73 -18.72 16.72
CA GLU A 302 42.83 -18.65 15.26
C GLU A 302 41.97 -19.74 14.54
N LEU A 303 41.78 -20.87 15.21
CA LEU A 303 40.93 -21.99 14.77
C LEU A 303 39.45 -21.63 14.61
N THR A 304 38.87 -20.84 15.53
CA THR A 304 37.45 -20.48 15.48
C THR A 304 37.16 -19.50 14.35
N LEU A 305 38.07 -18.54 14.13
CA LEU A 305 38.02 -17.61 13.00
C LEU A 305 38.10 -18.34 11.66
N ASN A 306 38.95 -19.36 11.56
CA ASN A 306 39.05 -20.18 10.35
C ASN A 306 37.78 -21.00 10.13
N CYS A 307 37.19 -21.60 11.17
CA CYS A 307 35.94 -22.37 11.04
C CYS A 307 34.77 -21.50 10.54
N ILE A 308 34.65 -20.27 11.06
CA ILE A 308 33.60 -19.31 10.67
C ILE A 308 33.82 -18.84 9.23
N ARG A 309 35.08 -18.54 8.87
CA ARG A 309 35.45 -18.17 7.50
C ARG A 309 35.10 -19.29 6.51
N ASP A 310 35.47 -20.52 6.85
CA ASP A 310 35.19 -21.68 6.01
C ASP A 310 33.69 -21.93 5.89
N ALA A 311 32.93 -21.76 6.97
CA ALA A 311 31.47 -21.88 6.94
C ALA A 311 30.83 -20.82 6.02
N ALA A 312 31.23 -19.56 6.14
CA ALA A 312 30.75 -18.48 5.28
C ALA A 312 31.15 -18.70 3.81
N GLN A 313 32.37 -19.17 3.55
CA GLN A 313 32.84 -19.47 2.20
C GLN A 313 32.10 -20.66 1.58
N ARG A 314 31.82 -21.72 2.36
CA ARG A 314 30.98 -22.84 1.91
C ARG A 314 29.56 -22.38 1.59
N ALA A 315 28.98 -21.53 2.42
CA ALA A 315 27.65 -20.95 2.17
C ALA A 315 27.63 -20.12 0.87
N LEU A 316 28.64 -19.27 0.65
CA LEU A 316 28.81 -18.50 -0.58
C LEU A 316 28.95 -19.39 -1.81
N SER A 317 29.81 -20.41 -1.75
CA SER A 317 29.98 -21.37 -2.84
C SER A 317 28.66 -22.07 -3.18
N LYS A 318 27.90 -22.50 -2.17
CA LYS A 318 26.61 -23.16 -2.35
C LYS A 318 25.55 -22.23 -2.95
N LEU A 319 25.50 -20.97 -2.54
CA LEU A 319 24.62 -19.97 -3.15
C LEU A 319 24.97 -19.71 -4.62
N LYS A 320 26.27 -19.65 -4.95
CA LYS A 320 26.72 -19.51 -6.34
C LYS A 320 26.36 -20.71 -7.21
N THR A 321 26.50 -21.93 -6.69
CA THR A 321 26.07 -23.13 -7.41
C THR A 321 24.55 -23.16 -7.61
N ASN A 322 23.78 -22.77 -6.60
CA ASN A 322 22.32 -22.67 -6.71
C ASN A 322 21.91 -21.63 -7.76
N LEU A 323 22.54 -20.46 -7.75
CA LEU A 323 22.30 -19.40 -8.73
C LEU A 323 22.62 -19.87 -10.16
N GLN A 324 23.74 -20.57 -10.36
CA GLN A 324 24.12 -21.10 -11.67
C GLN A 324 23.12 -22.16 -12.13
N SER A 325 22.75 -23.10 -11.27
CA SER A 325 21.76 -24.14 -11.60
C SER A 325 20.41 -23.54 -12.00
N LYS A 326 19.98 -22.45 -11.34
CA LYS A 326 18.75 -21.73 -11.67
C LYS A 326 18.83 -21.04 -13.03
N LYS A 327 19.94 -20.37 -13.33
CA LYS A 327 20.18 -19.77 -14.66
C LYS A 327 20.15 -20.83 -15.76
N ASP A 328 20.76 -21.98 -15.51
CA ASP A 328 20.77 -23.09 -16.46
C ASP A 328 19.36 -23.69 -16.64
N GLU A 329 18.55 -23.76 -15.58
CA GLU A 329 17.15 -24.20 -15.65
C GLU A 329 16.26 -23.20 -16.40
N GLU A 330 16.39 -21.90 -16.13
CA GLU A 330 15.68 -20.84 -16.87
C GLU A 330 16.04 -20.86 -18.36
N LEU A 331 17.33 -21.02 -18.69
CA LEU A 331 17.80 -21.16 -20.07
C LEU A 331 17.23 -22.41 -20.76
N ARG A 332 17.12 -23.54 -20.03
CA ARG A 332 16.46 -24.75 -20.55
C ARG A 332 14.97 -24.52 -20.79
N ARG A 333 14.28 -23.81 -19.89
CA ARG A 333 12.86 -23.49 -20.05
C ARG A 333 12.62 -22.56 -21.24
N THR A 334 13.42 -21.52 -21.41
CA THR A 334 13.30 -20.62 -22.58
C THR A 334 13.60 -21.35 -23.89
N ASN A 335 14.64 -22.19 -23.91
CA ASN A 335 14.95 -23.00 -25.09
C ASN A 335 13.87 -24.05 -25.39
N ALA A 336 13.24 -24.65 -24.36
CA ALA A 336 12.13 -25.58 -24.55
C ALA A 336 10.87 -24.89 -25.09
N VAL A 337 10.57 -23.68 -24.63
CA VAL A 337 9.46 -22.86 -25.16
C VAL A 337 9.70 -22.48 -26.62
N LEU A 338 10.95 -22.13 -26.98
CA LEU A 338 11.35 -21.83 -28.35
C LEU A 338 11.30 -23.08 -29.26
N ALA A 339 11.59 -24.26 -28.73
CA ALA A 339 11.47 -25.53 -29.47
C ALA A 339 10.00 -25.92 -29.74
N THR A 340 9.06 -25.52 -28.89
CA THR A 340 7.61 -25.76 -29.11
C THR A 340 6.93 -24.77 -30.06
N THR A 341 7.60 -23.69 -30.46
CA THR A 341 7.11 -22.73 -31.48
C THR A 341 7.35 -23.15 -32.93
N GLU A 342 7.89 -24.36 -33.16
CA GLU A 342 7.74 -25.01 -34.47
C GLU A 342 6.36 -25.65 -34.53
N PHE A 343 5.43 -24.97 -35.23
CA PHE A 343 4.11 -25.51 -35.55
C PHE A 343 4.26 -26.94 -36.11
N PRO A 344 3.51 -27.93 -35.59
CA PRO A 344 3.49 -29.26 -36.19
C PRO A 344 3.14 -29.15 -37.67
N GLU A 345 3.92 -29.80 -38.55
CA GLU A 345 3.71 -29.81 -40.01
C GLU A 345 2.29 -30.22 -40.44
N VAL A 346 1.51 -30.81 -39.53
CA VAL A 346 0.12 -31.23 -39.68
C VAL A 346 -0.83 -30.12 -40.13
N PHE A 347 -0.48 -28.84 -39.94
CA PHE A 347 -1.35 -27.70 -40.31
C PHE A 347 -1.00 -27.01 -41.63
N ARG A 348 -0.01 -27.48 -42.41
CA ARG A 348 0.38 -26.80 -43.67
C ARG A 348 -0.54 -27.09 -44.87
N ASP A 349 -1.32 -28.16 -44.86
CA ASP A 349 -2.10 -28.57 -46.04
C ASP A 349 -3.62 -28.51 -45.81
N ARG A 350 -4.16 -27.29 -45.73
CA ARG A 350 -5.57 -27.06 -46.11
C ARG A 350 -5.65 -25.98 -47.17
N PRO A 351 -6.10 -26.28 -48.40
CA PRO A 351 -6.32 -25.26 -49.42
C PRO A 351 -7.49 -24.36 -48.99
N ILE A 352 -7.22 -23.06 -48.97
CA ILE A 352 -8.20 -22.01 -48.77
C ILE A 352 -9.05 -21.92 -50.04
N THR A 353 -10.29 -22.38 -49.99
CA THR A 353 -11.29 -22.08 -51.02
C THR A 353 -11.63 -20.60 -50.95
N LEU A 354 -11.17 -19.83 -51.95
CA LEU A 354 -11.67 -18.50 -52.25
C LEU A 354 -13.19 -18.58 -52.43
N MET A 355 -13.95 -17.86 -51.60
CA MET A 355 -15.33 -17.50 -51.95
C MET A 355 -15.28 -16.23 -52.80
N ASP A 356 -15.81 -16.35 -54.02
CA ASP A 356 -16.01 -15.26 -54.97
C ASP A 356 -16.90 -14.16 -54.38
N SER A 357 -16.36 -12.95 -54.32
CA SER A 357 -17.12 -11.72 -54.12
C SER A 357 -17.70 -11.27 -55.46
N SER A 358 -18.87 -11.79 -55.80
CA SER A 358 -19.68 -11.33 -56.91
C SER A 358 -21.15 -11.44 -56.51
N GLU A 359 -21.70 -10.37 -55.93
CA GLU A 359 -23.07 -9.88 -56.12
C GLU A 359 -23.38 -8.79 -55.08
N MET A 360 -22.96 -7.56 -55.40
CA MET A 360 -23.61 -6.35 -54.88
C MET A 360 -24.11 -5.57 -56.09
N THR A 361 -25.36 -5.83 -56.48
CA THR A 361 -26.15 -4.94 -57.33
C THR A 361 -27.63 -5.04 -56.97
N VAL A 362 -28.15 -3.93 -56.45
CA VAL A 362 -29.52 -3.41 -56.59
C VAL A 362 -30.66 -4.16 -55.87
N ALA A 363 -31.12 -3.59 -54.75
CA ALA A 363 -32.43 -2.92 -54.62
C ALA A 363 -32.59 -2.35 -53.20
#